data_AF-A0A8B6X4T1-F1
#
_entry.id   AF-A0A8B6X4T1-F1
#
_cell.length_a   1.000
_cell.length_b   1.000
_cell.length_c   1.000
_cell.angle_alpha   90.00
_cell.angle_beta   90.00
_cell.angle_gamma   90.00
#
_symmetry.space_group_name_H-M   'P 1'
#
loop_
_entity.id
_entity.type
_entity.pdbx_description
1 polymer ?
#
loop_
_entity_poly.entity_id
_entity_poly.type
_entity_poly.pdbx_seq_one_letter_code
_entity_poly.pdbx_strand_id
1 'polypeptide(L)'
;MRASRHARHLPVRLAPLLLGGCSGAPSRSLLGAYFPSWMLCAFGGVLLALLLRQLLVLAGIEALLPAPLLVHLASATAFAFALWLLWLA
;
A
#
# COMPACT_ATOMS: atom_id res chain seq x y z
N MET A 1 27.00 31.03 -7.35
CA MET A 1 26.77 29.76 -8.08
C MET A 1 26.76 28.49 -7.17
N ARG A 2 26.30 28.56 -5.90
CA ARG A 2 26.36 27.42 -4.92
C ARG A 2 24.97 26.83 -4.55
N ALA A 3 23.89 27.56 -4.82
CA ALA A 3 22.51 27.16 -4.51
C ALA A 3 21.95 26.03 -5.41
N SER A 4 22.50 25.85 -6.61
CA SER A 4 22.02 24.87 -7.60
C SER A 4 22.46 23.42 -7.33
N ARG A 5 23.47 23.19 -6.47
CA ARG A 5 23.92 21.83 -6.11
C ARG A 5 22.95 21.16 -5.13
N HIS A 6 22.37 21.90 -4.19
CA HIS A 6 21.38 21.35 -3.24
C HIS A 6 20.07 20.96 -3.92
N ALA A 7 19.60 21.76 -4.88
CA ALA A 7 18.43 21.44 -5.71
C ALA A 7 18.62 20.16 -6.54
N ARG A 8 19.86 19.87 -6.98
CA ARG A 8 20.20 18.65 -7.73
C ARG A 8 20.25 17.38 -6.89
N HIS A 9 20.51 17.48 -5.59
CA HIS A 9 20.58 16.32 -4.69
C HIS A 9 19.27 16.01 -3.97
N LEU A 10 18.31 16.94 -3.96
CA LEU A 10 16.94 16.73 -3.46
C LEU A 10 16.25 15.46 -4.01
N PRO A 11 16.23 15.19 -5.34
CA PRO A 11 15.56 13.99 -5.86
C PRO A 11 16.24 12.69 -5.41
N VAL A 12 17.56 12.68 -5.30
CA VAL A 12 18.33 11.50 -4.85
C VAL A 12 18.10 11.22 -3.36
N ARG A 13 17.86 12.24 -2.54
CA ARG A 13 17.57 12.08 -1.11
C ARG A 13 16.14 11.59 -0.82
N LEU A 14 15.20 11.86 -1.73
CA LEU A 14 13.82 11.39 -1.65
C LEU A 14 13.63 9.99 -2.26
N ALA A 15 14.57 9.54 -3.10
CA ALA A 15 14.55 8.21 -3.71
C ALA A 15 14.32 7.05 -2.72
N PRO A 16 14.97 6.96 -1.54
CA PRO A 16 14.71 5.85 -0.61
C PRO A 16 13.30 5.86 -0.01
N LEU A 17 12.66 7.03 0.12
CA LEU A 17 11.26 7.14 0.55
C LEU A 17 10.30 6.63 -0.54
N LEU A 18 10.66 6.77 -1.81
CA LEU A 18 9.83 6.34 -2.95
C LEU A 18 10.08 4.89 -3.38
N LEU A 19 11.27 4.35 -3.12
CA LEU A 19 11.69 2.99 -3.51
C LEU A 19 11.90 2.04 -2.33
N GLY A 20 11.54 2.42 -1.09
CA GLY A 20 11.72 1.56 0.09
C GLY A 20 11.06 0.18 -0.04
N GLY A 21 9.98 0.08 -0.83
CA GLY A 21 9.29 -1.18 -1.11
C GLY A 21 9.95 -2.08 -2.18
N CYS A 22 10.98 -1.62 -2.89
CA CYS A 22 11.65 -2.38 -3.95
C CYS A 22 12.77 -3.33 -3.45
N SER A 23 12.87 -3.57 -2.14
CA SER A 23 13.79 -4.56 -1.58
C SER A 23 13.24 -5.99 -1.73
N GLY A 24 14.10 -7.02 -1.61
CA GLY A 24 13.69 -8.41 -1.76
C GLY A 24 12.55 -8.79 -0.81
N ALA A 25 11.62 -9.65 -1.26
CA ALA A 25 10.42 -9.99 -0.50
C ALA A 25 10.77 -10.79 0.78
N PRO A 26 10.71 -10.19 1.99
CA PRO A 26 11.07 -10.90 3.19
C PRO A 26 10.02 -11.96 3.50
N SER A 27 10.47 -13.15 3.85
CA SER A 27 9.61 -14.22 4.35
C SER A 27 9.34 -14.00 5.84
N ARG A 28 8.11 -14.30 6.27
CA ARG A 28 7.69 -14.28 7.67
C ARG A 28 7.25 -15.68 8.05
N SER A 29 7.70 -16.16 9.21
CA SER A 29 7.24 -17.42 9.79
C SER A 29 5.91 -17.20 10.51
N LEU A 30 4.83 -17.79 10.00
CA LEU A 30 3.52 -17.82 10.64
C LEU A 30 3.08 -19.27 10.79
N LEU A 31 2.69 -19.66 12.00
CA LEU A 31 2.14 -21.01 12.28
C LEU A 31 3.04 -22.16 11.79
N GLY A 32 4.37 -21.96 11.79
CA GLY A 32 5.34 -22.96 11.31
C GLY A 32 5.54 -23.01 9.78
N ALA A 33 4.87 -22.14 9.01
CA ALA A 33 5.05 -22.00 7.57
C ALA A 33 5.69 -20.64 7.21
N TYR A 34 6.50 -20.62 6.16
CA TYR A 34 7.13 -19.39 5.65
C TYR A 34 6.29 -18.78 4.54
N PHE A 35 5.69 -17.63 4.81
CA PHE A 35 4.90 -16.88 3.82
C PHE A 35 5.64 -15.62 3.37
N PRO A 36 5.59 -15.29 2.07
CA PRO A 36 6.05 -13.98 1.60
C PRO A 36 5.22 -12.86 2.24
N SER A 37 5.88 -11.80 2.71
CA SER A 37 5.18 -10.70 3.39
C SER A 37 4.16 -9.98 2.50
N TRP A 38 4.34 -10.00 1.18
CA TRP A 38 3.41 -9.36 0.24
C TRP A 38 2.07 -10.09 0.21
N MET A 39 2.05 -11.41 0.41
CA MET A 39 0.81 -12.18 0.49
C MET A 39 0.02 -11.82 1.74
N LEU A 40 0.72 -11.63 2.87
CA LEU A 40 0.10 -11.20 4.12
C LEU A 40 -0.48 -9.78 4.01
N CYS A 41 0.29 -8.86 3.41
CA CYS A 41 -0.17 -7.50 3.18
C CYS A 41 -1.34 -7.45 2.20
N ALA A 42 -1.30 -8.22 1.10
CA ALA A 42 -2.39 -8.32 0.14
C ALA A 42 -3.65 -8.88 0.80
N PHE A 43 -3.53 -9.93 1.61
CA PHE A 43 -4.66 -10.50 2.35
C PHE A 43 -5.28 -9.47 3.31
N GLY A 44 -4.46 -8.80 4.13
CA GLY A 44 -4.92 -7.74 5.02
C GLY A 44 -5.55 -6.55 4.28
N GLY A 45 -4.96 -6.15 3.15
CA GLY A 45 -5.47 -5.06 2.30
C GLY A 45 -6.83 -5.39 1.70
N VAL A 46 -7.04 -6.63 1.25
CA VAL A 46 -8.35 -7.11 0.77
C VAL A 46 -9.38 -7.10 1.90
N LEU A 47 -9.04 -7.58 3.10
CA LEU A 47 -9.95 -7.54 4.25
C LEU A 47 -10.38 -6.11 4.59
N LEU A 48 -9.44 -5.17 4.62
CA LEU A 48 -9.73 -3.75 4.86
C LEU A 48 -10.59 -3.13 3.74
N ALA A 49 -10.34 -3.49 2.48
CA ALA A 49 -11.17 -3.01 1.36
C ALA A 49 -12.60 -3.56 1.40
N LEU A 50 -12.78 -4.81 1.84
CA LEU A 50 -14.12 -5.36 2.06
C LEU A 50 -14.84 -4.63 3.19
N LEU A 51 -14.14 -4.30 4.29
CA LEU A 51 -14.72 -3.48 5.37
C LEU A 51 -15.09 -2.08 4.88
N LEU A 52 -14.19 -1.42 4.14
CA LEU A 52 -14.45 -0.13 3.50
C LEU A 52 -15.71 -0.20 2.62
N ARG A 53 -15.83 -1.25 1.81
CA ARG A 53 -17.01 -1.48 0.97
C ARG A 53 -18.30 -1.51 1.79
N GLN A 54 -18.32 -2.27 2.89
CA GLN A 54 -19.50 -2.33 3.74
C GLN A 54 -19.86 -0.96 4.32
N LEU A 55 -18.87 -0.17 4.72
CA LEU A 55 -19.08 1.20 5.19
C LEU A 55 -19.65 2.10 4.07
N LEU A 56 -19.18 1.98 2.83
CA LEU A 56 -19.70 2.75 1.69
C LEU A 56 -21.15 2.37 1.34
N VAL A 57 -21.48 1.08 1.43
CA VAL A 57 -22.85 0.57 1.26
C VAL A 57 -23.77 1.10 2.36
N LEU A 58 -23.34 1.04 3.63
CA LEU A 58 -24.08 1.57 4.78
C LEU A 58 -24.29 3.08 4.68
N ALA A 59 -23.32 3.82 4.13
CA ALA A 59 -23.42 5.26 3.90
C ALA A 59 -24.28 5.62 2.68
N GLY A 60 -24.73 4.65 1.87
CA GLY A 60 -25.50 4.88 0.65
C GLY A 60 -24.70 5.50 -0.50
N ILE A 61 -23.37 5.55 -0.40
CA ILE A 61 -22.49 6.21 -1.38
C ILE A 61 -22.09 5.24 -2.50
N GLU A 62 -22.17 3.93 -2.26
CA GLU A 62 -21.77 2.89 -3.21
C GLU A 62 -22.43 3.06 -4.60
N ALA A 63 -23.69 3.53 -4.64
CA ALA A 63 -24.43 3.75 -5.88
C ALA A 63 -23.95 4.98 -6.69
N LEU A 64 -23.21 5.90 -6.07
CA LEU A 64 -22.63 7.08 -6.70
C LEU A 64 -21.26 6.81 -7.36
N LEU A 65 -20.64 5.65 -7.08
CA LEU A 65 -19.32 5.34 -7.62
C LEU A 65 -19.44 4.99 -9.11
N PRO A 66 -18.77 5.73 -10.02
CA PRO A 66 -18.87 5.48 -11.47
C PRO A 66 -18.18 4.18 -11.91
N ALA A 67 -17.21 3.68 -11.15
CA ALA A 67 -16.46 2.45 -11.44
C ALA A 67 -16.15 1.68 -10.14
N PRO A 68 -17.15 1.04 -9.51
CA PRO A 68 -17.02 0.46 -8.17
C PRO A 68 -15.95 -0.62 -8.10
N LEU A 69 -15.80 -1.45 -9.15
CA LEU A 69 -14.74 -2.46 -9.19
C LEU A 69 -13.34 -1.83 -9.06
N LEU A 70 -13.09 -0.75 -9.80
CA LEU A 70 -11.78 -0.11 -9.85
C LEU A 70 -11.45 0.59 -8.53
N VAL A 71 -12.44 1.21 -7.88
CA VAL A 71 -12.28 1.84 -6.56
C VAL A 71 -11.98 0.81 -5.47
N HIS A 72 -12.65 -0.34 -5.49
CA HIS A 72 -12.41 -1.41 -4.51
C HIS A 72 -11.06 -2.10 -4.72
N LEU A 73 -10.64 -2.32 -5.96
CA LEU A 73 -9.31 -2.85 -6.26
C LEU A 73 -8.19 -1.85 -5.91
N ALA A 74 -8.39 -0.57 -6.23
CA ALA A 74 -7.44 0.48 -5.89
C ALA A 74 -7.31 0.65 -4.37
N SER A 75 -8.43 0.62 -3.63
CA SER A 75 -8.39 0.69 -2.17
C SER A 75 -7.75 -0.54 -1.54
N ALA A 76 -8.03 -1.76 -2.02
CA ALA A 76 -7.33 -2.97 -1.58
C ALA A 76 -5.82 -2.87 -1.77
N THR A 77 -5.40 -2.36 -2.93
CA THR A 77 -3.98 -2.14 -3.26
C THR A 77 -3.37 -1.06 -2.36
N ALA A 78 -4.07 0.05 -2.13
CA ALA A 78 -3.62 1.12 -1.25
C ALA A 78 -3.47 0.64 0.20
N PHE A 79 -4.42 -0.14 0.72
CA PHE A 79 -4.31 -0.73 2.06
C PHE A 79 -3.18 -1.75 2.16
N ALA A 80 -2.98 -2.60 1.15
CA ALA A 80 -1.85 -3.53 1.12
C ALA A 80 -0.51 -2.79 1.16
N PHE A 81 -0.36 -1.71 0.39
CA PHE A 81 0.85 -0.86 0.44
C PHE A 81 0.98 -0.10 1.76
N ALA A 82 -0.12 0.39 2.33
CA ALA A 82 -0.09 1.04 3.64
C ALA A 82 0.37 0.06 4.73
N LEU A 83 -0.15 -1.16 4.75
CA LEU A 83 0.29 -2.22 5.65
C LEU A 83 1.76 -2.55 5.44
N TRP A 84 2.21 -2.67 4.19
CA TRP A 84 3.61 -2.89 3.88
C TRP A 84 4.49 -1.76 4.42
N LEU A 85 4.15 -0.50 4.16
CA LEU A 85 4.96 0.65 4.57
C LEU A 85 4.93 0.88 6.09
N LEU A 86 3.84 0.54 6.78
CA LEU A 86 3.73 0.73 8.23
C LEU A 86 4.36 -0.43 9.02
N TRP A 87 4.33 -1.64 8.50
CA TRP A 87 4.83 -2.83 9.20
C TRP A 87 6.25 -3.21 8.75
N LEU A 88 6.58 -3.07 7.46
CA LEU A 88 7.79 -3.62 6.84
C LEU A 88 8.82 -2.60 6.33
N ALA A 89 8.47 -1.32 6.18
CA ALA A 89 9.46 -0.30 5.85
C ALA A 89 10.31 0.08 7.08
#